data_AF-A0A3D0HJ43-F1
#
_entry.id   AF-A0A3D0HJ43-F1
#
_cell.length_a   1.000
_cell.length_b   1.000
_cell.length_c   1.000
_cell.angle_alpha   90.00
_cell.angle_beta   90.00
_cell.angle_gamma   90.00
#
_symmetry.space_group_name_H-M   'P 1'
#
loop_
_entity.id
_entity.type
_entity.pdbx_description
1 polymer ?
#
loop_
_entity_poly.entity_id
_entity_poly.type
_entity_poly.pdbx_seq_one_letter_code
_entity_poly.pdbx_strand_id
1 'polypeptide(L)'
;MTSSKIVDSPVGWVQDHIRAYVETNGQEGHMWRGVPTLLLTTTGRKSGELRRTALIYGRDSDDYVIVASNGGAPSNPFWYENLVAQP
;
A
#
# COMPACT_ATOMS: atom_id res chain seq x y z
N MET A 1 -2.12 -2.18 -25.13
CA MET A 1 -2.58 -1.76 -23.78
C MET A 1 -1.39 -1.14 -23.08
N THR A 2 -1.39 0.17 -22.87
CA THR A 2 -0.35 0.84 -22.09
C THR A 2 -0.42 0.30 -20.67
N SER A 3 0.61 -0.43 -20.24
CA SER A 3 0.77 -0.80 -18.83
C SER A 3 0.80 0.50 -18.04
N SER A 4 -0.24 0.79 -17.25
CA SER A 4 -0.28 1.98 -16.41
C SER A 4 0.84 1.87 -15.39
N LYS A 5 1.78 2.82 -15.44
CA LYS A 5 2.92 2.86 -14.53
C LYS A 5 2.40 3.04 -13.10
N ILE A 6 2.69 2.07 -12.23
CA ILE A 6 2.43 2.18 -10.79
C ILE A 6 3.47 3.13 -10.21
N VAL A 7 3.01 4.12 -9.44
CA VAL A 7 3.86 5.06 -8.71
C VAL A 7 3.90 4.66 -7.25
N ASP A 8 5.08 4.28 -6.77
CA ASP A 8 5.31 3.92 -5.37
C ASP A 8 5.32 5.14 -4.46
N SER A 9 5.06 4.91 -3.17
CA SER A 9 5.17 5.93 -2.13
C SER A 9 6.47 6.73 -2.25
N PRO A 10 6.43 8.08 -2.13
CA PRO A 10 7.64 8.91 -2.17
C PRO A 10 8.42 8.86 -0.84
N VAL A 11 7.89 8.21 0.20
CA VAL A 11 8.57 8.06 1.49
C VAL A 11 9.67 7.01 1.35
N GLY A 12 10.94 7.42 1.51
CA GLY A 12 12.11 6.58 1.17
C GLY A 12 12.07 5.16 1.73
N TRP A 13 11.89 4.98 3.04
CA TRP A 13 11.86 3.64 3.64
C TRP A 13 10.65 2.80 3.17
N VAL A 14 9.51 3.44 2.85
CA VAL A 14 8.34 2.74 2.28
C VAL A 14 8.66 2.29 0.86
N GLN A 15 9.34 3.14 0.09
CA GLN A 15 9.77 2.81 -1.27
C GLN A 15 10.77 1.63 -1.28
N ASP A 16 11.75 1.63 -0.38
CA ASP A 16 12.71 0.53 -0.25
C ASP A 16 12.02 -0.78 0.15
N HIS A 17 11.06 -0.71 1.08
CA HIS A 17 10.25 -1.87 1.46
C HIS A 17 9.42 -2.40 0.29
N ILE A 18 8.75 -1.53 -0.47
CA ILE A 18 8.00 -1.92 -1.68
C ILE A 18 8.94 -2.57 -2.70
N ARG A 19 10.13 -2.01 -2.91
CA ARG A 19 11.11 -2.54 -3.87
C ARG A 19 11.51 -3.97 -3.51
N ALA A 20 11.93 -4.21 -2.26
CA ALA A 20 12.28 -5.55 -1.78
C ALA A 20 11.11 -6.53 -1.95
N TYR A 21 9.89 -6.09 -1.60
CA TYR A 21 8.69 -6.91 -1.78
C TYR A 21 8.48 -7.29 -3.25
N VAL A 22 8.55 -6.34 -4.17
CA VAL A 22 8.29 -6.56 -5.60
C VAL A 22 9.37 -7.42 -6.26
N GLU A 23 10.64 -7.11 -6.01
CA GLU A 23 11.78 -7.80 -6.63
C GLU A 23 11.87 -9.27 -6.23
N THR A 24 11.39 -9.60 -5.02
CA THR A 24 11.46 -10.95 -4.47
C THR A 24 10.11 -11.68 -4.49
N ASN A 25 9.09 -11.08 -5.08
CA ASN A 25 7.71 -11.59 -5.05
C ASN A 25 7.22 -11.91 -3.62
N GLY A 26 7.54 -11.02 -2.68
CA GLY A 26 7.14 -11.09 -1.27
C GLY A 26 7.96 -12.02 -0.39
N GLN A 27 9.01 -12.69 -0.91
CA GLN A 27 9.94 -13.44 -0.04
C GLN A 27 10.61 -12.52 0.98
N GLU A 28 10.99 -11.32 0.54
CA GLU A 28 11.38 -10.21 1.40
C GLU A 28 10.23 -9.21 1.52
N GLY A 29 10.14 -8.54 2.66
CA GLY A 29 9.15 -7.48 2.88
C GLY A 29 7.77 -7.96 3.31
N HIS A 30 7.31 -9.17 2.95
CA HIS A 30 6.00 -9.65 3.41
C HIS A 30 5.90 -9.68 4.93
N MET A 31 6.89 -10.26 5.60
CA MET A 31 7.02 -10.16 7.06
C MET A 31 7.90 -8.96 7.42
N TRP A 32 7.31 -7.96 8.09
CA TRP A 32 8.01 -6.78 8.56
C TRP A 32 7.91 -6.68 10.07
N ARG A 33 9.04 -6.76 10.79
CA ARG A 33 9.10 -6.71 12.26
C ARG A 33 8.15 -7.71 12.95
N GLY A 34 7.99 -8.90 12.37
CA GLY A 34 7.17 -9.98 12.93
C GLY A 34 5.68 -9.90 12.61
N VAL A 35 5.22 -8.92 11.82
CA VAL A 35 3.83 -8.81 11.36
C VAL A 35 3.72 -8.88 9.84
N PRO A 36 2.62 -9.42 9.29
CA PRO A 36 2.46 -9.55 7.85
C PRO A 36 2.06 -8.20 7.22
N THR A 37 2.52 -8.00 6.01
CA THR A 37 2.26 -6.81 5.20
C THR A 37 1.86 -7.19 3.78
N LEU A 38 1.17 -6.28 3.11
CA LEU A 38 0.78 -6.38 1.71
C LEU A 38 1.09 -5.08 0.98
N LEU A 39 1.06 -5.14 -0.35
CA LEU A 39 1.11 -3.98 -1.20
C LEU A 39 -0.30 -3.61 -1.66
N LEU A 40 -0.77 -2.42 -1.28
CA LEU A 40 -2.03 -1.87 -1.74
C LEU A 40 -1.78 -0.97 -2.95
N THR A 41 -2.47 -1.23 -4.06
CA THR A 41 -2.52 -0.33 -5.23
C THR A 41 -3.88 0.33 -5.29
N THR A 42 -3.92 1.66 -5.44
CA THR A 42 -5.15 2.47 -5.53
C THR A 42 -5.08 3.42 -6.72
N THR A 43 -6.22 3.86 -7.26
CA THR A 43 -6.26 4.95 -8.23
C THR A 43 -6.20 6.30 -7.50
N GLY A 44 -5.21 7.13 -7.82
CA GLY A 44 -5.08 8.46 -7.23
C GLY A 44 -6.28 9.34 -7.58
N ARG A 45 -7.14 9.67 -6.60
CA ARG A 45 -8.42 10.38 -6.86
C ARG A 45 -8.30 11.73 -7.58
N LYS A 46 -7.12 12.36 -7.53
CA LYS A 46 -6.82 13.63 -8.22
C LYS A 46 -6.06 13.44 -9.53
N SER A 47 -5.15 12.46 -9.59
CA SER A 47 -4.23 12.30 -10.72
C SER A 47 -4.61 11.19 -11.70
N GLY A 48 -5.49 10.25 -11.32
CA GLY A 48 -5.81 9.05 -12.08
C GLY A 48 -4.69 7.99 -12.10
N GLU A 49 -3.50 8.31 -11.60
CA GLU A 49 -2.35 7.40 -11.57
C GLU A 49 -2.54 6.27 -10.56
N LEU A 50 -2.05 5.08 -10.88
CA LEU A 50 -1.95 3.99 -9.91
C LEU A 50 -0.89 4.31 -8.86
N ARG A 51 -1.28 4.27 -7.57
CA ARG A 51 -0.43 4.57 -6.42
C ARG A 51 -0.28 3.32 -5.57
N ARG A 52 0.94 2.96 -5.20
CA ARG A 52 1.22 1.78 -4.36
C ARG A 52 1.88 2.14 -3.03
N THR A 53 1.41 1.50 -1.97
CA THR A 53 1.97 1.61 -0.62
C THR A 53 2.03 0.24 0.06
N ALA A 54 2.97 0.05 0.97
CA ALA A 54 3.00 -1.12 1.86
C ALA A 54 2.17 -0.85 3.13
N LEU A 55 1.40 -1.84 3.57
CA LEU A 55 0.57 -1.76 4.79
C LEU A 55 0.65 -3.06 5.58
N ILE A 56 0.63 -2.96 6.90
CA ILE A 56 0.32 -4.10 7.77
C ILE A 56 -1.14 -4.48 7.53
N TYR A 57 -1.41 -5.78 7.49
CA TYR A 57 -2.79 -6.29 7.38
C TYR A 57 -3.10 -7.34 8.45
N GLY A 58 -4.39 -7.48 8.74
CA GLY A 58 -4.97 -8.61 9.45
C GLY A 58 -5.90 -9.41 8.53
N ARG A 59 -6.34 -10.56 9.00
CA ARG A 59 -7.31 -11.42 8.29
C ARG A 59 -8.57 -11.56 9.12
N ASP A 60 -9.71 -11.46 8.46
CA ASP A 60 -11.00 -11.89 8.97
C ASP A 60 -11.56 -12.90 7.96
N SER A 61 -11.42 -14.20 8.27
CA SER A 61 -11.74 -15.28 7.33
C SER A 61 -11.06 -15.10 5.96
N ASP A 62 -11.83 -14.87 4.90
CA ASP A 62 -11.35 -14.66 3.54
C ASP A 62 -10.95 -13.21 3.24
N ASP A 63 -11.25 -12.28 4.15
CA ASP A 63 -11.06 -10.84 3.96
C ASP A 63 -9.70 -10.34 4.48
N TYR A 64 -9.18 -9.32 3.79
CA TYR A 64 -8.01 -8.55 4.23
C TYR A 64 -8.47 -7.30 4.97
N VAL A 65 -7.95 -7.12 6.18
CA VAL A 65 -8.22 -5.96 7.02
C VAL A 65 -6.99 -5.06 7.02
N ILE A 66 -7.14 -3.83 6.52
CA ILE A 66 -6.10 -2.79 6.57
C ILE A 66 -6.61 -1.60 7.38
N VAL A 67 -5.71 -0.92 8.09
CA VAL A 67 -6.07 0.19 9.00
C VAL A 67 -5.45 1.48 8.50
N ALA A 68 -6.29 2.49 8.27
CA ALA A 68 -5.89 3.85 7.88
C ALA A 68 -5.32 4.67 9.04
N SER A 69 -4.39 4.08 9.83
CA SER A 69 -3.88 4.71 11.06
C SER A 69 -2.98 5.91 10.80
N ASN A 70 -2.23 5.91 9.68
CA ASN A 70 -1.26 6.94 9.32
C ASN A 70 -0.30 7.31 10.47
N GLY A 71 0.11 6.32 11.27
CA GLY A 71 0.94 6.55 12.46
C GLY A 71 0.28 7.40 13.56
N GLY A 72 -1.05 7.49 13.57
CA GLY A 72 -1.82 8.33 14.49
C GLY A 72 -1.95 9.80 14.05
N ALA A 73 -1.55 10.13 12.82
CA ALA A 73 -1.71 11.49 12.30
C ALA A 73 -3.20 11.93 12.30
N PRO A 74 -3.48 13.23 12.47
CA PRO A 74 -4.86 13.74 12.53
C PRO A 74 -5.60 13.66 11.20
N SER A 75 -4.89 13.44 10.09
CA SER A 75 -5.46 13.29 8.75
C SER A 75 -5.33 11.87 8.22
N ASN A 76 -6.36 11.46 7.47
CA ASN A 76 -6.36 10.19 6.77
C ASN A 76 -5.19 10.08 5.78
N PRO A 77 -4.63 8.88 5.58
CA PRO A 77 -3.61 8.68 4.56
C PRO A 77 -4.23 8.78 3.16
N PHE A 78 -3.47 9.23 2.17
CA PHE A 78 -4.00 9.45 0.82
C PHE A 78 -4.59 8.20 0.16
N TRP A 79 -4.07 7.01 0.47
CA TRP A 79 -4.63 5.76 -0.07
C TRP A 79 -6.06 5.50 0.43
N TYR A 80 -6.40 5.93 1.66
CA TYR A 80 -7.76 5.81 2.17
C TYR A 80 -8.70 6.70 1.37
N GLU A 81 -8.31 7.96 1.16
CA GLU A 81 -9.07 8.91 0.35
C GLU A 81 -9.24 8.44 -1.10
N ASN A 82 -8.26 7.69 -1.63
CA ASN A 82 -8.36 7.06 -2.94
C ASN A 82 -9.41 5.93 -2.95
N LEU A 83 -9.38 5.01 -1.96
CA LEU A 83 -10.37 3.94 -1.86
C LEU A 83 -11.80 4.46 -1.64
N VAL A 84 -11.97 5.52 -0.85
CA VAL A 84 -13.29 6.16 -0.67
C VAL A 84 -13.83 6.69 -2.00
N ALA A 85 -12.97 7.22 -2.86
CA ALA A 85 -13.37 7.71 -4.18
C ALA A 85 -13.57 6.59 -5.20
N GLN A 86 -12.77 5.52 -5.13
CA GLN A 86 -12.81 4.38 -6.02
C GLN A 86 -12.32 3.10 -5.29
N PRO A 87 -13.25 2.32 -4.71
CA PRO A 87 -12.97 1.02 -4.11
C PRO A 87 -12.53 -0.02 -5.15
#